data_AF-A0A2S6Q6D0-F1
#
_entry.id   AF-A0A2S6Q6D0-F1
#
_cell.length_a   1.000
_cell.length_b   1.000
_cell.length_c   1.000
_cell.angle_alpha   90.00
_cell.angle_beta   90.00
_cell.angle_gamma   90.00
#
_symmetry.space_group_name_H-M   'P 1'
#
loop_
_entity.id
_entity.type
_entity.pdbx_description
1 polymer ?
#
loop_
_entity_poly.entity_id
_entity_poly.type
_entity_poly.pdbx_seq_one_letter_code
_entity_poly.pdbx_strand_id
1 'polypeptide(L)'
;MTTHERDRAHSGADQNSNWYREELENSAEFRKTYRNRLSVVKTKDMPFEDSPDGLIKHLVHEKQDTTENCVEAYMQFIKPGSHTGKRRILAEQILFVAEGTGYDLHWDVEFEVDTEFHWSWKEEPRKFEWERGDFIFVPAYCIQQHFNSDPDKEARLIVITNRIFKAMGLNWLEQIENSPDYDGDLEPMLAGPGWYPDTRDDV
;
A
#
# COMPACT_ATOMS: atom_id res chain seq x y z
N MET A 1 -1.61 -52.34 6.05
CA MET A 1 -0.67 -51.81 7.06
C MET A 1 -1.01 -50.35 7.25
N THR A 2 -1.42 -49.96 8.46
CA THR A 2 -1.63 -48.56 8.82
C THR A 2 -0.26 -47.91 8.89
N THR A 3 0.10 -47.07 7.92
CA THR A 3 1.31 -46.25 8.01
C THR A 3 1.05 -45.14 9.02
N HIS A 4 1.89 -45.00 10.05
CA HIS A 4 1.76 -43.90 10.99
C HIS A 4 2.23 -42.60 10.34
N GLU A 5 1.72 -41.46 10.80
CA GLU A 5 2.13 -40.13 10.32
C GLU A 5 3.66 -39.98 10.39
N ARG A 6 4.29 -40.40 11.49
CA ARG A 6 5.75 -40.41 11.65
C ARG A 6 6.48 -41.15 10.52
N ASP A 7 5.95 -42.29 10.07
CA ASP A 7 6.57 -43.08 9.00
C ASP A 7 6.47 -42.32 7.66
N ARG A 8 5.39 -41.54 7.46
CA ARG A 8 5.27 -40.62 6.31
C ARG A 8 6.20 -39.41 6.44
N ALA A 9 6.36 -38.86 7.64
CA ALA A 9 7.24 -37.72 7.90
C ALA A 9 8.72 -38.04 7.65
N HIS A 10 9.13 -39.31 7.76
CA HIS A 10 10.47 -39.77 7.39
C HIS A 10 10.67 -40.04 5.88
N SER A 11 9.67 -39.80 5.03
CA SER A 11 9.87 -39.82 3.58
C SER A 11 10.78 -38.65 3.15
N GLY A 12 11.72 -38.89 2.24
CA GLY A 12 12.69 -37.87 1.79
C GLY A 12 13.85 -37.58 2.76
N ALA A 13 14.10 -38.46 3.73
CA ALA A 13 15.19 -38.30 4.72
C ALA A 13 16.62 -38.38 4.14
N ASP A 14 16.77 -38.55 2.82
CA ASP A 14 18.03 -38.42 2.08
C ASP A 14 18.43 -36.94 1.84
N GLN A 15 17.50 -36.01 2.05
CA GLN A 15 17.76 -34.57 1.97
C GLN A 15 17.95 -33.97 3.37
N ASN A 16 18.98 -33.14 3.52
CA ASN A 16 19.21 -32.36 4.73
C ASN A 16 19.00 -30.87 4.44
N SER A 17 18.41 -30.14 5.39
CA SER A 17 18.34 -28.67 5.35
C SER A 17 19.12 -28.06 6.51
N ASN A 18 19.55 -26.80 6.33
CA ASN A 18 20.20 -26.01 7.38
C ASN A 18 19.39 -24.75 7.73
N TRP A 19 18.11 -24.67 7.36
CA TRP A 19 17.31 -23.45 7.45
C TRP A 19 17.30 -22.82 8.84
N TYR A 20 17.16 -23.62 9.89
CA TYR A 20 17.20 -23.09 11.26
C TYR A 20 18.55 -22.45 11.63
N ARG A 21 19.66 -23.03 11.15
CA ARG A 21 20.99 -22.42 11.33
C ARG A 21 21.09 -21.11 10.56
N GLU A 22 20.66 -21.10 9.30
CA GLU A 22 20.64 -19.91 8.46
C GLU A 22 19.78 -18.80 9.08
N GLU A 23 18.63 -19.13 9.67
CA GLU A 23 17.77 -18.19 10.41
C GLU A 23 18.47 -17.61 11.64
N LEU A 24 19.20 -18.43 12.41
CA LEU A 24 19.99 -17.95 13.55
C LEU A 24 21.09 -16.99 13.10
N GLU A 25 21.80 -17.31 12.02
CA GLU A 25 22.84 -16.47 11.43
C GLU A 25 22.27 -15.14 10.91
N ASN A 26 21.16 -15.20 10.16
CA ASN A 26 20.45 -14.04 9.64
C ASN A 26 19.93 -13.14 10.77
N SER A 27 19.35 -13.72 11.83
CA SER A 27 18.88 -12.98 13.01
C SER A 27 20.02 -12.33 13.79
N ALA A 28 21.18 -13.01 13.89
CA ALA A 28 22.37 -12.43 14.50
C ALA A 28 22.89 -11.25 13.66
N GLU A 29 22.93 -11.37 12.34
CA GLU A 29 23.41 -10.31 11.46
C GLU A 29 22.46 -9.10 11.44
N PHE A 30 21.15 -9.34 11.34
CA PHE A 30 20.14 -8.28 11.42
C PHE A 30 20.31 -7.43 12.69
N ARG A 31 20.53 -8.05 13.85
CA ARG A 31 20.74 -7.31 15.12
C ARG A 31 22.02 -6.47 15.15
N LYS A 32 23.03 -6.80 14.35
CA LYS A 32 24.24 -5.98 14.20
C LYS A 32 23.97 -4.78 13.30
N THR A 33 23.36 -5.02 12.13
CA THR A 33 23.14 -3.98 11.12
C THR A 33 22.01 -3.02 11.50
N TYR A 34 20.96 -3.52 12.15
CA TYR A 34 19.80 -2.71 12.57
C TYR A 34 20.19 -1.47 13.39
N ARG A 35 21.22 -1.56 14.24
CA ARG A 35 21.67 -0.43 15.07
C ARG A 35 22.33 0.69 14.26
N ASN A 36 22.75 0.41 13.04
CA ASN A 36 23.40 1.36 12.14
C ASN A 36 22.40 1.99 11.15
N ARG A 37 21.14 1.57 11.17
CA ARG A 37 20.08 2.09 10.30
C ARG A 37 19.69 3.52 10.66
N LEU A 38 19.07 4.21 9.71
CA LEU A 38 18.66 5.59 9.88
C LEU A 38 17.47 5.71 10.86
N SER A 39 17.69 6.36 12.00
CA SER A 39 16.59 6.78 12.90
C SER A 39 16.08 8.20 12.61
N VAL A 40 16.85 9.00 11.87
CA VAL A 40 16.47 10.36 11.48
C VAL A 40 16.77 10.54 10.00
N VAL A 41 15.72 10.57 9.18
CA VAL A 41 15.81 10.89 7.75
C VAL A 41 15.74 12.41 7.59
N LYS A 42 16.73 13.03 6.93
CA LYS A 42 16.70 14.48 6.69
C LYS A 42 15.87 14.78 5.45
N THR A 43 15.33 16.00 5.38
CA THR A 43 14.49 16.46 4.26
C THR A 43 15.14 16.33 2.89
N LYS A 44 16.48 16.43 2.82
CA LYS A 44 17.28 16.26 1.60
C LYS A 44 17.49 14.79 1.19
N ASP A 45 17.30 13.86 2.12
CA ASP A 45 17.48 12.42 1.91
C ASP A 45 16.13 11.71 1.62
N MET A 46 15.03 12.45 1.72
CA MET A 46 13.69 12.00 1.33
C MET A 46 13.51 12.17 -0.18
N PRO A 47 13.38 11.08 -0.97
CA PRO A 47 13.22 11.15 -2.41
C PRO A 47 11.82 11.63 -2.78
N PHE A 48 11.75 12.51 -3.77
CA PHE A 48 10.52 12.77 -4.51
C PHE A 48 10.32 11.69 -5.56
N GLU A 49 9.07 11.38 -5.84
CA GLU A 49 8.65 10.50 -6.92
C GLU A 49 7.45 11.15 -7.60
N ASP A 50 7.58 11.32 -8.92
CA ASP A 50 6.42 11.57 -9.76
C ASP A 50 5.76 10.22 -10.02
N SER A 51 4.72 9.91 -9.25
CA SER A 51 4.08 8.60 -9.26
C SER A 51 2.75 8.66 -10.02
N PRO A 52 2.24 7.52 -10.50
CA PRO A 52 0.89 7.44 -11.07
C PRO A 52 -0.22 7.94 -10.12
N ASP A 53 0.00 7.93 -8.81
CA ASP A 53 -0.93 8.48 -7.83
C ASP A 53 -0.76 10.00 -7.60
N GLY A 54 0.24 10.61 -8.24
CA GLY A 54 0.61 12.02 -8.13
C GLY A 54 2.00 12.22 -7.52
N LEU A 55 2.34 13.47 -7.20
CA LEU A 55 3.64 13.82 -6.64
C LEU A 55 3.74 13.40 -5.17
N ILE A 56 4.69 12.51 -4.86
CA ILE A 56 4.94 12.04 -3.50
C ILE A 56 6.38 12.28 -3.05
N LYS A 57 6.57 12.35 -1.73
CA LYS A 57 7.88 12.39 -1.09
C LYS A 57 7.97 11.41 0.06
N HIS A 58 8.81 10.41 -0.07
CA HIS A 58 8.90 9.30 0.89
C HIS A 58 9.52 9.74 2.22
N LEU A 59 8.77 9.57 3.30
CA LEU A 59 9.23 9.78 4.68
C LEU A 59 9.92 8.52 5.20
N VAL A 60 9.29 7.36 4.94
CA VAL A 60 9.77 6.03 5.30
C VAL A 60 9.33 5.05 4.21
N HIS A 61 10.30 4.49 3.49
CA HIS A 61 10.11 3.46 2.47
C HIS A 61 10.97 2.23 2.78
N GLU A 62 10.54 1.01 2.42
CA GLU A 62 11.25 -0.23 2.78
C GLU A 62 12.69 -0.27 2.27
N LYS A 63 12.95 0.47 1.19
CA LYS A 63 14.27 0.63 0.54
C LYS A 63 15.13 1.75 1.15
N GLN A 64 14.65 2.50 2.15
CA GLN A 64 15.40 3.61 2.78
C GLN A 64 16.27 3.18 3.98
N ASP A 65 16.30 1.89 4.32
CA ASP A 65 17.12 1.32 5.41
C ASP A 65 16.99 2.08 6.75
N THR A 66 15.76 2.45 7.09
CA THR A 66 15.43 3.10 8.37
C THR A 66 15.21 2.07 9.48
N THR A 67 15.20 2.53 10.73
CA THR A 67 14.86 1.67 11.88
C THR A 67 13.37 1.26 11.93
N GLU A 68 12.51 1.95 11.18
CA GLU A 68 11.08 1.70 11.08
C GLU A 68 10.78 0.66 9.98
N ASN A 69 10.21 -0.49 10.37
CA ASN A 69 10.02 -1.64 9.47
C ASN A 69 8.55 -1.97 9.20
N CYS A 70 7.62 -1.34 9.91
CA CYS A 70 6.22 -1.73 9.96
C CYS A 70 5.32 -0.90 9.03
N VAL A 71 5.71 0.31 8.64
CA VAL A 71 4.86 1.21 7.83
C VAL A 71 5.57 1.76 6.61
N GLU A 72 4.83 1.97 5.52
CA GLU A 72 5.19 2.94 4.48
C GLU A 72 4.59 4.30 4.85
N ALA A 73 5.37 5.36 4.71
CA ALA A 73 4.88 6.72 4.92
C ALA A 73 5.45 7.69 3.89
N TYR A 74 4.60 8.55 3.34
CA TYR A 74 5.00 9.59 2.39
C TYR A 74 4.13 10.83 2.52
N MET A 75 4.66 11.96 2.06
CA MET A 75 3.87 13.16 1.81
C MET A 75 3.29 13.06 0.40
N GLN A 76 1.99 13.27 0.25
CA GLN A 76 1.29 13.44 -1.02
C GLN A 76 1.04 14.92 -1.24
N PHE A 77 1.44 15.44 -2.40
CA PHE A 77 1.21 16.82 -2.81
C PHE A 77 0.17 16.82 -3.94
N ILE A 78 -0.87 17.63 -3.79
CA ILE A 78 -1.96 17.74 -4.78
C ILE A 78 -2.05 19.18 -5.24
N LYS A 79 -1.82 19.41 -6.54
CA LYS A 79 -1.85 20.75 -7.13
C LYS A 79 -3.22 21.44 -6.93
N PRO A 80 -3.27 22.77 -7.03
CA PRO A 80 -4.53 23.51 -6.91
C PRO A 80 -5.60 22.98 -7.88
N GLY A 81 -6.81 22.72 -7.38
CA GLY A 81 -7.94 22.21 -8.17
C GLY A 81 -7.74 20.82 -8.80
N SER A 82 -6.70 20.08 -8.40
CA SER A 82 -6.35 18.78 -8.98
C SER A 82 -6.68 17.60 -8.05
N HIS A 83 -6.29 16.40 -8.45
CA HIS A 83 -6.52 15.17 -7.68
C HIS A 83 -5.43 14.11 -7.87
N THR A 84 -5.39 13.16 -6.94
CA THR A 84 -4.53 11.98 -7.05
C THR A 84 -5.05 11.02 -8.12
N GLY A 85 -4.28 9.97 -8.39
CA GLY A 85 -4.84 8.82 -9.08
C GLY A 85 -5.98 8.19 -8.29
N LYS A 86 -6.74 7.32 -8.96
CA LYS A 86 -7.71 6.44 -8.33
C LYS A 86 -7.05 5.09 -8.10
N ARG A 87 -7.07 4.58 -6.87
CA ARG A 87 -6.40 3.33 -6.52
C ARG A 87 -7.10 2.56 -5.42
N ARG A 88 -6.67 1.32 -5.21
CA ARG A 88 -6.97 0.54 -4.00
C ARG A 88 -5.73 -0.18 -3.51
N ILE A 89 -5.68 -0.41 -2.21
CA ILE A 89 -4.65 -1.19 -1.54
C ILE A 89 -5.32 -2.08 -0.52
N LEU A 90 -4.89 -3.35 -0.41
CA LEU A 90 -5.54 -4.29 0.52
C LEU A 90 -5.36 -3.90 2.00
N ALA A 91 -4.25 -3.25 2.35
CA ALA A 91 -4.05 -2.70 3.69
C ALA A 91 -4.88 -1.42 3.90
N GLU A 92 -5.20 -1.11 5.15
CA GLU A 92 -5.78 0.18 5.52
C GLU A 92 -4.78 1.34 5.34
N GLN A 93 -5.30 2.57 5.21
CA GLN A 93 -4.49 3.78 5.25
C GLN A 93 -5.04 4.80 6.25
N ILE A 94 -4.12 5.52 6.89
CA ILE A 94 -4.42 6.73 7.67
C ILE A 94 -3.70 7.88 6.98
N LEU A 95 -4.43 8.94 6.69
CA LEU A 95 -3.88 10.17 6.15
C LEU A 95 -4.08 11.30 7.17
N PHE A 96 -3.09 12.17 7.31
CA PHE A 96 -3.21 13.42 8.07
C PHE A 96 -3.13 14.61 7.12
N VAL A 97 -4.12 15.50 7.16
CA VAL A 97 -4.16 16.70 6.32
C VAL A 97 -3.25 17.76 6.91
N ALA A 98 -2.00 17.82 6.42
CA ALA A 98 -1.03 18.79 6.90
C ALA A 98 -1.32 20.21 6.38
N GLU A 99 -1.78 20.33 5.13
CA GLU A 99 -2.08 21.60 4.44
C GLU A 99 -3.25 21.43 3.45
N GLY A 100 -4.03 22.50 3.23
CA GLY A 100 -5.09 22.55 2.23
C GLY A 100 -6.50 22.22 2.75
N THR A 101 -7.45 22.16 1.82
CA THR A 101 -8.86 21.78 2.00
C THR A 101 -9.31 21.00 0.77
N GLY A 102 -10.18 20.03 0.93
CA GLY A 102 -10.54 19.13 -0.17
C GLY A 102 -11.56 18.08 0.24
N TYR A 103 -11.62 17.01 -0.54
CA TYR A 103 -12.45 15.87 -0.21
C TYR A 103 -11.88 14.56 -0.73
N ASP A 104 -12.32 13.48 -0.12
CA ASP A 104 -12.05 12.11 -0.53
C ASP A 104 -13.30 11.48 -1.15
N LEU A 105 -13.09 10.66 -2.17
CA LEU A 105 -14.09 9.74 -2.71
C LEU A 105 -13.69 8.31 -2.37
N HIS A 106 -14.55 7.59 -1.64
CA HIS A 106 -14.33 6.20 -1.23
C HIS A 106 -15.43 5.31 -1.80
N TRP A 107 -15.06 4.31 -2.60
CA TRP A 107 -15.99 3.26 -3.03
C TRP A 107 -15.81 2.05 -2.11
N ASP A 108 -16.80 1.83 -1.25
CA ASP A 108 -16.79 0.77 -0.27
C ASP A 108 -16.70 -0.60 -0.97
N VAL A 109 -15.83 -1.46 -0.45
CA VAL A 109 -15.67 -2.84 -0.91
C VAL A 109 -16.68 -3.75 -0.24
N GLU A 110 -17.25 -4.67 -1.02
CA GLU A 110 -18.05 -5.79 -0.57
C GLU A 110 -17.31 -7.07 -0.94
N PHE A 111 -17.39 -8.08 -0.07
CA PHE A 111 -16.78 -9.36 -0.37
C PHE A 111 -17.62 -10.53 0.11
N GLU A 112 -17.56 -11.59 -0.66
CA GLU A 112 -18.17 -12.87 -0.36
C GLU A 112 -17.09 -13.96 -0.46
N VAL A 113 -17.19 -14.95 0.41
CA VAL A 113 -16.28 -16.10 0.41
C VAL A 113 -17.12 -17.35 0.26
N ASP A 114 -16.92 -18.07 -0.83
CA ASP A 114 -17.41 -19.44 -1.01
C ASP A 114 -16.21 -20.39 -1.12
N THR A 115 -15.88 -20.83 -2.33
CA THR A 115 -14.63 -21.56 -2.63
C THR A 115 -13.48 -20.62 -2.98
N GLU A 116 -13.80 -19.40 -3.38
CA GLU A 116 -12.89 -18.34 -3.80
C GLU A 116 -13.35 -17.00 -3.21
N PHE A 117 -12.46 -16.00 -3.21
CA PHE A 117 -12.84 -14.64 -2.82
C PHE A 117 -13.50 -13.92 -4.00
N HIS A 118 -14.72 -13.45 -3.79
CA HIS A 118 -15.40 -12.55 -4.72
C HIS A 118 -15.41 -11.15 -4.13
N TRP A 119 -14.85 -10.20 -4.85
CA TRP A 119 -14.79 -8.79 -4.46
C TRP A 119 -15.63 -7.96 -5.42
N SER A 120 -16.44 -7.07 -4.86
CA SER A 120 -17.15 -6.05 -5.61
C SER A 120 -16.99 -4.71 -4.90
N TRP A 121 -17.20 -3.62 -5.63
CA TRP A 121 -17.15 -2.26 -5.08
C TRP A 121 -18.45 -1.56 -5.42
N LYS A 122 -18.88 -0.67 -4.54
CA LYS A 122 -20.00 0.23 -4.86
C LYS A 122 -19.69 1.01 -6.14
N GLU A 123 -20.72 1.30 -6.94
CA GLU A 123 -20.56 2.11 -8.15
C GLU A 123 -20.38 3.59 -7.82
N GLU A 124 -21.16 4.07 -6.84
CA GLU A 124 -21.12 5.44 -6.38
C GLU A 124 -20.20 5.58 -5.15
N PRO A 125 -19.30 6.58 -5.12
CA PRO A 125 -18.46 6.82 -3.96
C PRO A 125 -19.24 7.52 -2.85
N ARG A 126 -18.76 7.33 -1.63
CA ARG A 126 -19.05 8.23 -0.52
C ARG A 126 -18.04 9.37 -0.54
N LYS A 127 -18.55 10.59 -0.35
CA LYS A 127 -17.74 11.82 -0.32
C LYS A 127 -17.47 12.26 1.11
N PHE A 128 -16.21 12.57 1.42
CA PHE A 128 -15.78 13.05 2.74
C PHE A 128 -14.97 14.33 2.59
N GLU A 129 -15.53 15.46 2.99
CA GLU A 129 -14.80 16.75 3.02
C GLU A 129 -13.76 16.73 4.15
N TRP A 130 -12.63 17.38 3.92
CA TRP A 130 -11.54 17.51 4.88
C TRP A 130 -10.87 18.88 4.80
N GLU A 131 -10.32 19.32 5.93
CA GLU A 131 -9.47 20.50 6.05
C GLU A 131 -8.22 20.22 6.88
N ARG A 132 -7.28 21.16 6.86
CA ARG A 132 -6.03 21.05 7.63
C ARG A 132 -6.28 20.69 9.10
N GLY A 133 -5.64 19.62 9.54
CA GLY A 133 -5.72 19.09 10.89
C GLY A 133 -6.62 17.86 11.02
N ASP A 134 -7.42 17.57 10.00
CA ASP A 134 -8.22 16.35 9.95
C ASP A 134 -7.35 15.12 9.68
N PHE A 135 -7.87 13.95 10.06
CA PHE A 135 -7.35 12.67 9.60
C PHE A 135 -8.41 11.97 8.75
N ILE A 136 -7.95 11.26 7.73
CA ILE A 136 -8.78 10.45 6.85
C ILE A 136 -8.40 8.99 7.10
N PHE A 137 -9.41 8.14 7.30
CA PHE A 137 -9.22 6.70 7.38
C PHE A 137 -9.80 6.05 6.13
N VAL A 138 -8.97 5.28 5.43
CA VAL A 138 -9.39 4.51 4.26
C VAL A 138 -9.42 3.03 4.65
N PRO A 139 -10.60 2.38 4.62
CA PRO A 139 -10.71 0.96 4.91
C PRO A 139 -9.88 0.10 3.96
N ALA A 140 -9.46 -1.07 4.45
CA ALA A 140 -8.80 -2.10 3.66
C ALA A 140 -9.53 -2.34 2.33
N TYR A 141 -8.79 -2.25 1.24
CA TYR A 141 -9.24 -2.54 -0.13
C TYR A 141 -10.36 -1.66 -0.68
N CYS A 142 -10.69 -0.56 0.02
CA CYS A 142 -11.54 0.50 -0.51
C CYS A 142 -10.86 1.17 -1.72
N ILE A 143 -11.62 1.46 -2.78
CA ILE A 143 -11.12 2.34 -3.83
C ILE A 143 -11.20 3.76 -3.31
N GLN A 144 -10.16 4.54 -3.56
CA GLN A 144 -10.00 5.88 -3.02
C GLN A 144 -9.40 6.84 -4.03
N GLN A 145 -9.71 8.13 -3.87
CA GLN A 145 -9.13 9.23 -4.62
C GLN A 145 -9.25 10.53 -3.80
N HIS A 146 -8.18 11.33 -3.78
CA HIS A 146 -8.08 12.56 -2.97
C HIS A 146 -8.12 13.78 -3.90
N PHE A 147 -9.00 14.75 -3.60
CA PHE A 147 -9.21 15.96 -4.40
C PHE A 147 -8.85 17.21 -3.60
N ASN A 148 -8.06 18.10 -4.21
CA ASN A 148 -7.79 19.42 -3.66
C ASN A 148 -8.82 20.42 -4.18
N SER A 149 -9.61 21.00 -3.27
CA SER A 149 -10.65 21.97 -3.61
C SER A 149 -10.14 23.41 -3.69
N ASP A 150 -8.92 23.70 -3.21
CA ASP A 150 -8.35 25.04 -3.28
C ASP A 150 -7.84 25.33 -4.71
N PRO A 151 -8.33 26.39 -5.38
CA PRO A 151 -7.94 26.70 -6.76
C PRO A 151 -6.56 27.37 -6.88
N ASP A 152 -5.99 27.83 -5.77
CA ASP A 152 -4.76 28.63 -5.75
C ASP A 152 -3.60 27.98 -4.98
N LYS A 153 -3.90 27.06 -4.05
CA LYS A 153 -2.90 26.46 -3.14
C LYS A 153 -2.84 24.95 -3.24
N GLU A 154 -1.63 24.43 -3.08
CA GLU A 154 -1.38 22.99 -2.96
C GLU A 154 -1.92 22.44 -1.64
N ALA A 155 -2.46 21.22 -1.70
CA ALA A 155 -2.79 20.43 -0.51
C ALA A 155 -1.68 19.42 -0.23
N ARG A 156 -1.45 19.12 1.06
CA ARG A 156 -0.43 18.17 1.49
C ARG A 156 -0.99 17.19 2.51
N LEU A 157 -0.97 15.91 2.15
CA LEU A 157 -1.42 14.80 2.99
C LEU A 157 -0.20 13.99 3.46
N ILE A 158 -0.19 13.55 4.71
CA ILE A 158 0.78 12.55 5.20
C ILE A 158 0.09 11.20 5.16
N VAL A 159 0.47 10.33 4.23
CA VAL A 159 -0.13 9.01 4.04
C VAL A 159 0.69 7.97 4.79
N ILE A 160 0.03 7.10 5.54
CA ILE A 160 0.64 6.00 6.28
C ILE A 160 -0.15 4.73 6.00
N THR A 161 0.56 3.66 5.65
CA THR A 161 -0.01 2.31 5.49
C THR A 161 0.92 1.26 6.09
N ASN A 162 0.38 0.13 6.52
CA ASN A 162 1.19 -0.94 7.09
C ASN A 162 1.94 -1.74 5.99
N ARG A 163 3.08 -2.34 6.35
CA ARG A 163 3.84 -3.26 5.48
C ARG A 163 3.52 -4.73 5.74
N ILE A 164 2.83 -5.04 6.84
CA ILE A 164 2.65 -6.43 7.26
C ILE A 164 1.86 -7.25 6.24
N PHE A 165 0.88 -6.64 5.56
CA PHE A 165 0.16 -7.31 4.47
C PHE A 165 1.11 -7.74 3.36
N LYS A 166 2.07 -6.89 2.97
CA LYS A 166 3.10 -7.26 1.98
C LYS A 166 3.90 -8.49 2.43
N ALA A 167 4.36 -8.49 3.68
CA ALA A 167 5.12 -9.60 4.26
C ALA A 167 4.30 -10.90 4.37
N MET A 168 2.98 -10.79 4.49
CA MET A 168 2.05 -11.93 4.51
C MET A 168 1.70 -12.47 3.11
N GLY A 169 2.24 -11.90 2.03
CA GLY A 169 1.91 -12.29 0.65
C GLY A 169 0.67 -11.58 0.08
N LEU A 170 0.20 -10.53 0.75
CA LEU A 170 -1.00 -9.77 0.44
C LEU A 170 -0.66 -8.35 -0.08
N ASN A 171 0.41 -8.23 -0.88
CA ASN A 171 0.84 -6.96 -1.49
C ASN A 171 -0.01 -6.58 -2.71
N TRP A 172 -1.29 -6.30 -2.49
CA TRP A 172 -2.22 -5.92 -3.56
C TRP A 172 -2.37 -4.40 -3.54
N LEU A 173 -1.75 -3.76 -4.51
CA LEU A 173 -1.83 -2.33 -4.79
C LEU A 173 -2.16 -2.19 -6.27
N GLU A 174 -3.23 -1.47 -6.57
CA GLU A 174 -3.76 -1.37 -7.92
C GLU A 174 -4.04 0.09 -8.26
N GLN A 175 -3.45 0.55 -9.37
CA GLN A 175 -3.70 1.86 -9.95
C GLN A 175 -4.85 1.73 -10.96
N ILE A 176 -6.00 2.34 -10.68
CA ILE A 176 -7.20 2.28 -11.53
C ILE A 176 -7.22 3.45 -12.53
N GLU A 177 -6.81 4.63 -12.08
CA GLU A 177 -6.65 5.83 -12.93
C GLU A 177 -5.40 6.59 -12.48
N ASN A 178 -4.61 7.10 -13.42
CA ASN A 178 -3.46 7.94 -13.08
C ASN A 178 -3.92 9.35 -12.67
N SER A 179 -3.12 10.01 -11.83
CA SER A 179 -3.29 11.43 -11.54
C SER A 179 -3.16 12.23 -12.85
N PRO A 180 -3.98 13.28 -13.05
CA PRO A 180 -3.83 14.20 -14.19
C PRO A 180 -2.50 14.96 -14.18
N ASP A 181 -1.78 14.95 -13.06
CA ASP A 181 -0.50 15.64 -12.87
C ASP A 181 0.73 14.75 -13.08
N TYR A 182 0.54 13.46 -13.34
CA TYR A 182 1.62 12.49 -13.55
C TYR A 182 2.22 12.62 -14.95
N ASP A 183 3.54 12.84 -15.06
CA ASP A 183 4.28 12.92 -16.34
C ASP A 183 4.83 11.55 -16.75
N GLY A 184 3.93 10.58 -16.89
CA GLY A 184 4.26 9.22 -17.31
C GLY A 184 3.08 8.50 -17.97
N ASP A 185 3.33 7.28 -18.43
CA ASP A 185 2.43 6.51 -19.29
C ASP A 185 2.05 5.15 -18.70
N LEU A 186 2.09 5.03 -17.36
CA LEU A 186 1.74 3.78 -16.69
C LEU A 186 0.35 3.33 -17.12
N GLU A 187 0.24 2.14 -17.71
CA GLU A 187 -1.05 1.56 -18.04
C GLU A 187 -1.88 1.36 -16.76
N PRO A 188 -3.05 1.99 -16.63
CA PRO A 188 -3.93 1.74 -15.50
C PRO A 188 -4.44 0.30 -15.51
N MET A 189 -4.95 -0.17 -14.38
CA MET A 189 -5.23 -1.59 -14.10
C MET A 189 -3.98 -2.46 -14.12
N LEU A 190 -2.84 -1.90 -13.68
CA LEU A 190 -1.62 -2.66 -13.34
C LEU A 190 -1.82 -3.46 -12.05
N ALA A 191 -2.85 -4.32 -12.07
CA ALA A 191 -3.08 -5.42 -11.17
C ALA A 191 -2.63 -6.66 -11.94
N GLY A 192 -1.60 -7.35 -11.44
CA GLY A 192 -1.17 -8.61 -12.06
C GLY A 192 -2.36 -9.58 -12.22
N PRO A 193 -2.35 -10.47 -13.21
CA PRO A 193 -3.42 -11.45 -13.40
C PRO A 193 -3.51 -12.34 -12.17
N GLY A 194 -4.64 -12.32 -11.48
CA GLY A 194 -4.84 -13.15 -10.31
C GLY A 194 -6.16 -12.85 -9.63
N TRP A 195 -7.24 -13.38 -10.20
CA TRP A 195 -8.66 -13.24 -9.80
C TRP A 195 -9.37 -12.13 -10.56
N TYR A 196 -10.49 -12.51 -11.18
CA TYR A 196 -11.11 -11.87 -12.34
C TYR A 196 -11.11 -10.32 -12.31
N PRO A 197 -10.73 -9.64 -13.42
CA PRO A 197 -11.01 -8.22 -13.55
C PRO A 197 -12.51 -8.03 -13.33
N ASP A 198 -12.89 -6.96 -12.64
CA ASP A 198 -14.27 -6.48 -12.51
C ASP A 198 -15.07 -6.81 -13.79
N THR A 199 -15.89 -7.87 -13.76
CA THR A 199 -16.56 -8.42 -14.95
C THR A 199 -17.83 -7.65 -15.27
N ARG A 200 -17.88 -6.35 -14.96
CA ARG A 200 -18.92 -5.49 -15.50
C ARG A 200 -18.64 -5.32 -16.99
N ASP A 201 -19.21 -6.24 -17.78
CA ASP A 201 -19.64 -5.90 -19.13
C ASP A 201 -20.64 -4.74 -18.99
N ASP A 202 -20.40 -3.66 -19.72
CA ASP A 202 -21.26 -2.48 -19.77
C ASP A 202 -22.69 -2.88 -20.17
N VAL A 203 -23.64 -2.90 -19.21
CA VAL A 203 -25.09 -3.06 -19.47
C VAL A 203 -25.89 -2.03 -18.70
#